data_AF-A0A9X8HHK9-F1
#
_entry.id   AF-A0A9X8HHK9-F1
#
_cell.length_a   1.000
_cell.length_b   1.000
_cell.length_c   1.000
_cell.angle_alpha   90.00
_cell.angle_beta   90.00
_cell.angle_gamma   90.00
#
_symmetry.space_group_name_H-M   'P 1'
#
loop_
_entity.id
_entity.type
_entity.pdbx_description
1 polymer ?
#
loop_
_entity_poly.entity_id
_entity_poly.type
_entity_poly.pdbx_seq_one_letter_code
_entity_poly.pdbx_strand_id
1 'polypeptide(L)'
;HDMTKDTIDLDFDVVRNYRLREIEKVYSVRDYVPSLTPLEWSAFHAYRARLVHRIVCVGSSLALKRETCHLACSYLTRVLLSNLIHHGYLCPAHLGHMKTPEHPNVVIASAALVIACKIEEVSPPSIQEILEAVQRESGEIVDQPTTRKRAATSRSKKQAKKPHSIYTTKDEVVAEEEAMLKTLEWKLYPATAVSWLLMTMEGLGLYKDPVRLSSSPCYVHDHYDHFDVKQLQHTNHARDMERANVFHIASNLLDVSLLDANCLHFLPSMMAAAALFLVAPGHNLYALAHFLHLKAEDVWDCVTWIQQYLPFAASAVPFAAAAATKLKKVPAVDKYAVQVVSTAAAYHAMTYVPEKPSHYELPERDVVLLPPLYQCCADPAFNYHTTAAASAGYFS
;
A
#
# COMPACT_ATOMS: atom_id res chain seq x y z
N HIS A 1 20.06 32.76 4.40
CA HIS A 1 18.97 33.06 3.47
C HIS A 1 19.20 32.50 2.06
N ASP A 2 20.45 32.33 1.60
CA ASP A 2 20.70 31.69 0.29
C ASP A 2 20.49 30.16 0.29
N MET A 3 20.94 29.43 1.32
CA MET A 3 20.73 27.97 1.40
C MET A 3 19.26 27.51 1.38
N THR A 4 18.32 28.40 1.71
CA THR A 4 16.89 28.09 1.75
C THR A 4 16.20 28.23 0.39
N LYS A 5 16.72 29.08 -0.51
CA LYS A 5 16.26 29.12 -1.90
C LYS A 5 16.65 27.82 -2.61
N ASP A 6 17.88 27.37 -2.39
CA ASP A 6 18.40 26.13 -2.97
C ASP A 6 17.56 24.90 -2.61
N THR A 7 16.99 24.83 -1.39
CA THR A 7 16.13 23.70 -0.98
C THR A 7 14.75 23.68 -1.62
N ILE A 8 14.13 24.85 -1.86
CA ILE A 8 12.79 24.90 -2.46
C ILE A 8 12.88 24.59 -3.95
N ASP A 9 13.86 25.15 -4.65
CA ASP A 9 14.10 24.86 -6.06
C ASP A 9 14.49 23.39 -6.27
N LEU A 10 15.24 22.80 -5.34
CA LEU A 10 15.51 21.36 -5.32
C LEU A 10 14.24 20.53 -5.11
N ASP A 11 13.33 20.93 -4.21
CA ASP A 11 12.05 20.25 -3.98
C ASP A 11 11.20 20.24 -5.28
N PHE A 12 11.14 21.36 -6.03
CA PHE A 12 10.44 21.43 -7.32
C PHE A 12 11.08 20.59 -8.42
N ASP A 13 12.41 20.57 -8.51
CA ASP A 13 13.14 19.78 -9.48
C ASP A 13 13.01 18.27 -9.20
N VAL A 14 13.02 17.88 -7.93
CA VAL A 14 12.75 16.51 -7.49
C VAL A 14 11.34 16.10 -7.88
N VAL A 15 10.32 16.90 -7.58
CA VAL A 15 8.93 16.61 -7.96
C VAL A 15 8.78 16.52 -9.49
N ARG A 16 9.41 17.42 -10.25
CA ARG A 16 9.40 17.38 -11.72
C ARG A 16 10.01 16.09 -12.25
N ASN A 17 11.16 15.67 -11.73
CA ASN A 17 11.82 14.42 -12.14
C ASN A 17 10.97 13.19 -11.76
N TYR A 18 10.37 13.20 -10.57
CA TYR A 18 9.49 12.14 -10.10
C TYR A 18 8.23 12.03 -10.98
N ARG A 19 7.69 13.17 -11.40
CA ARG A 19 6.56 13.28 -12.34
C ARG A 19 6.92 12.73 -13.72
N LEU A 20 8.09 13.06 -14.26
CA LEU A 20 8.56 12.51 -15.53
C LEU A 20 8.57 10.97 -15.49
N ARG A 21 9.09 10.40 -14.41
CA ARG A 21 9.09 8.94 -14.20
C ARG A 21 7.69 8.34 -14.13
N GLU A 22 6.75 9.03 -13.51
CA GLU A 22 5.36 8.62 -13.40
C GLU A 22 4.65 8.58 -14.77
N ILE A 23 4.89 9.58 -15.63
CA ILE A 23 4.22 9.74 -16.92
C ILE A 23 4.97 9.10 -18.10
N GLU A 24 6.17 8.58 -17.87
CA GLU A 24 6.86 7.76 -18.86
C GLU A 24 5.97 6.60 -19.26
N LYS A 25 5.78 6.41 -20.59
CA LYS A 25 4.90 5.36 -21.15
C LYS A 25 5.15 3.97 -20.55
N VAL A 26 6.37 3.70 -20.10
CA VAL A 26 6.76 2.41 -19.54
C VAL A 26 6.15 2.13 -18.16
N TYR A 27 5.79 3.19 -17.43
CA TYR A 27 5.14 3.12 -16.11
C TYR A 27 3.68 3.58 -16.14
N SER A 28 3.28 4.33 -17.17
CA SER A 28 1.91 4.83 -17.36
C SER A 28 0.95 3.70 -17.71
N VAL A 29 0.40 3.05 -16.68
CA VAL A 29 -0.66 2.05 -16.82
C VAL A 29 -1.96 2.65 -17.35
N ARG A 30 -2.24 3.91 -17.00
CA ARG A 30 -3.44 4.66 -17.39
C ARG A 30 -3.67 4.66 -18.90
N ASP A 31 -2.60 4.74 -19.69
CA ASP A 31 -2.68 4.83 -21.15
C ASP A 31 -3.20 3.55 -21.81
N TYR A 32 -3.13 2.42 -21.10
CA TYR A 32 -3.57 1.12 -21.58
C TYR A 32 -5.01 0.79 -21.20
N VAL A 33 -5.58 1.46 -20.19
CA VAL A 33 -6.95 1.20 -19.74
C VAL A 33 -8.00 1.32 -20.86
N PRO A 34 -7.95 2.34 -21.75
CA PRO A 34 -8.92 2.48 -22.83
C PRO A 34 -8.84 1.39 -23.92
N SER A 35 -7.78 0.58 -23.93
CA SER A 35 -7.57 -0.45 -24.96
C SER A 35 -8.30 -1.77 -24.67
N LEU A 36 -8.84 -1.94 -23.46
CA LEU A 36 -9.48 -3.17 -23.03
C LEU A 36 -10.97 -3.16 -23.33
N THR A 37 -11.49 -4.29 -23.81
CA THR A 37 -12.94 -4.50 -23.92
C THR A 37 -13.58 -4.61 -22.53
N PRO A 38 -14.91 -4.40 -22.40
CA PRO A 38 -15.59 -4.54 -21.11
C PRO A 38 -15.42 -5.92 -20.45
N LEU A 39 -15.34 -6.99 -21.25
CA LEU A 39 -15.13 -8.35 -20.74
C LEU A 39 -13.70 -8.54 -20.21
N GLU A 40 -12.71 -8.07 -20.97
CA GLU A 40 -11.31 -8.09 -20.56
C GLU A 40 -11.08 -7.26 -19.30
N TRP A 41 -11.70 -6.07 -19.22
CA TRP A 41 -11.66 -5.22 -18.03
C TRP A 41 -12.23 -5.93 -16.80
N SER A 42 -13.39 -6.57 -16.92
CA SER A 42 -14.02 -7.30 -15.81
C SER A 42 -13.15 -8.46 -15.33
N ALA A 43 -12.59 -9.26 -16.25
CA ALA A 43 -11.69 -10.36 -15.91
C ALA A 43 -10.40 -9.85 -15.25
N PHE A 44 -9.80 -8.80 -15.81
CA PHE A 44 -8.60 -8.14 -15.28
C PHE A 44 -8.87 -7.58 -13.88
N HIS A 45 -9.97 -6.87 -13.68
CA HIS A 45 -10.37 -6.28 -12.41
C HIS A 45 -10.46 -7.34 -11.31
N ALA A 46 -11.25 -8.40 -11.52
CA ALA A 46 -11.46 -9.43 -10.52
C ALA A 46 -10.16 -10.22 -10.21
N TYR A 47 -9.36 -10.50 -11.24
CA TYR A 47 -8.10 -11.23 -11.08
C TYR A 47 -7.06 -10.39 -10.34
N ARG A 48 -6.89 -9.12 -10.72
CA ARG A 48 -5.98 -8.18 -10.09
C ARG A 48 -6.36 -7.94 -8.62
N ALA A 49 -7.63 -7.70 -8.32
CA ALA A 49 -8.11 -7.45 -6.95
C ALA A 49 -7.70 -8.57 -5.98
N ARG A 50 -7.86 -9.83 -6.41
CA ARG A 50 -7.47 -11.01 -5.62
C ARG A 50 -5.98 -11.03 -5.32
N LEU A 51 -5.15 -10.75 -6.32
CA LEU A 51 -3.69 -10.78 -6.18
C LEU A 51 -3.17 -9.58 -5.38
N VAL A 52 -3.76 -8.40 -5.54
CA VAL A 52 -3.47 -7.21 -4.72
C VAL A 52 -3.79 -7.47 -3.26
N HIS A 53 -4.99 -8.01 -2.96
CA HIS A 53 -5.36 -8.39 -1.60
C HIS A 53 -4.34 -9.35 -0.99
N ARG A 54 -3.93 -10.38 -1.75
CA ARG A 54 -2.91 -11.35 -1.33
C ARG A 54 -1.56 -10.68 -1.05
N ILE A 55 -1.08 -9.80 -1.92
CA ILE A 55 0.18 -9.06 -1.73
C ILE A 55 0.14 -8.24 -0.43
N VAL A 56 -0.96 -7.54 -0.16
CA VAL A 56 -1.12 -6.74 1.05
C VAL A 56 -1.12 -7.61 2.31
N CYS A 57 -1.89 -8.71 2.33
CA CYS A 57 -1.93 -9.63 3.47
C CYS A 57 -0.55 -10.28 3.73
N VAL A 58 0.13 -10.74 2.67
CA VAL A 58 1.47 -11.31 2.78
C VAL A 58 2.47 -10.27 3.27
N GLY A 59 2.40 -9.04 2.75
CA GLY A 59 3.22 -7.92 3.20
C GLY A 59 3.07 -7.68 4.69
N SER A 60 1.84 -7.69 5.20
CA SER A 60 1.59 -7.60 6.63
C SER A 60 2.19 -8.79 7.39
N SER A 61 1.96 -10.03 6.91
CA SER A 61 2.47 -11.26 7.54
C SER A 61 4.00 -11.30 7.67
N LEU A 62 4.71 -10.68 6.72
CA LEU A 62 6.16 -10.63 6.67
C LEU A 62 6.75 -9.34 7.25
N ALA A 63 5.88 -8.43 7.73
CA ALA A 63 6.26 -7.08 8.19
C ALA A 63 7.07 -6.29 7.15
N LEU A 64 6.66 -6.37 5.89
CA LEU A 64 7.27 -5.60 4.80
C LEU A 64 6.89 -4.12 4.88
N LYS A 65 7.70 -3.26 4.26
CA LYS A 65 7.34 -1.86 4.04
C LYS A 65 6.10 -1.77 3.13
N ARG A 66 5.29 -0.74 3.32
CA ARG A 66 4.16 -0.42 2.41
C ARG A 66 4.63 -0.20 0.97
N GLU A 67 5.77 0.45 0.80
CA GLU A 67 6.37 0.65 -0.53
C GLU A 67 6.64 -0.66 -1.25
N THR A 68 7.15 -1.68 -0.55
CA THR A 68 7.37 -3.02 -1.11
C THR A 68 6.09 -3.62 -1.68
N CYS A 69 4.96 -3.48 -0.97
CA CYS A 69 3.67 -3.94 -1.45
C CYS A 69 3.16 -3.16 -2.67
N HIS A 70 3.33 -1.83 -2.66
CA HIS A 70 2.91 -0.98 -3.79
C HIS A 70 3.76 -1.24 -5.05
N LEU A 71 5.06 -1.47 -4.90
CA LEU A 71 5.95 -1.91 -5.98
C LEU A 71 5.50 -3.26 -6.54
N ALA A 72 5.23 -4.25 -5.68
CA ALA A 72 4.74 -5.56 -6.10
C ALA A 72 3.40 -5.45 -6.85
N CYS A 73 2.47 -4.63 -6.37
CA CYS A 73 1.20 -4.35 -7.05
C CYS A 73 1.41 -3.66 -8.41
N SER A 74 2.39 -2.77 -8.54
CA SER A 74 2.75 -2.12 -9.81
C SER A 74 3.31 -3.13 -10.82
N TYR A 75 4.25 -3.98 -10.41
CA TYR A 75 4.83 -5.03 -11.25
C TYR A 75 3.76 -6.00 -11.73
N LEU A 76 2.95 -6.50 -10.80
CA LEU A 76 1.81 -7.36 -11.08
C LEU A 76 0.89 -6.72 -12.14
N THR A 77 0.45 -5.48 -11.90
CA THR A 77 -0.49 -4.77 -12.78
C THR A 77 0.08 -4.64 -14.20
N ARG A 78 1.34 -4.23 -14.33
CA ARG A 78 2.01 -4.04 -15.63
C ARG A 78 2.20 -5.37 -16.37
N VAL A 79 2.56 -6.44 -15.67
CA VAL A 79 2.69 -7.79 -16.26
C VAL A 79 1.33 -8.30 -16.74
N LEU A 80 0.28 -8.19 -15.91
CA LEU A 80 -1.07 -8.64 -16.29
C LEU A 80 -1.60 -7.90 -17.52
N LEU A 81 -1.42 -6.58 -17.58
CA LEU A 81 -1.82 -5.79 -18.74
C LEU A 81 -1.02 -6.14 -19.99
N SER A 82 0.31 -6.27 -19.86
CA SER A 82 1.16 -6.68 -20.98
C SER A 82 0.72 -8.04 -21.54
N ASN A 83 0.47 -9.03 -20.68
CA ASN A 83 0.01 -10.35 -21.11
C ASN A 83 -1.35 -10.26 -21.81
N LEU A 84 -2.28 -9.50 -21.24
CA LEU A 84 -3.62 -9.33 -21.79
C LEU A 84 -3.57 -8.69 -23.19
N ILE A 85 -2.80 -7.61 -23.34
CA ILE A 85 -2.70 -6.84 -24.59
C ILE A 85 -1.94 -7.61 -25.68
N HIS A 86 -0.84 -8.26 -25.34
CA HIS A 86 0.01 -8.94 -26.33
C HIS A 86 -0.39 -10.37 -26.62
N HIS A 87 -1.10 -11.03 -25.70
CA HIS A 87 -1.39 -12.46 -25.80
C HIS A 87 -2.87 -12.83 -25.60
N GLY A 88 -3.72 -11.89 -25.16
CA GLY A 88 -5.15 -12.13 -24.95
C GLY A 88 -5.49 -12.93 -23.69
N TYR A 89 -4.53 -13.12 -22.77
CA TYR A 89 -4.75 -13.83 -21.52
C TYR A 89 -4.02 -13.14 -20.36
N LEU A 90 -4.52 -13.30 -19.13
CA LEU A 90 -3.93 -12.69 -17.93
C LEU A 90 -2.72 -13.48 -17.39
N CYS A 91 -2.83 -14.81 -17.37
CA CYS A 91 -1.80 -15.71 -16.83
C CYS A 91 -0.79 -16.13 -17.92
N PRO A 92 0.52 -16.00 -17.70
CA PRO A 92 1.53 -16.44 -18.66
C PRO A 92 1.32 -17.87 -19.18
N ALA A 93 1.54 -18.09 -20.48
CA ALA A 93 1.34 -19.42 -21.10
C ALA A 93 2.27 -20.51 -20.54
N HIS A 94 3.45 -20.16 -20.01
CA HIS A 94 4.35 -21.15 -19.38
C HIS A 94 3.82 -21.70 -18.05
N LEU A 95 2.77 -21.08 -17.48
CA LEU A 95 2.00 -21.62 -16.35
C LEU A 95 0.83 -22.53 -16.80
N GLY A 96 0.76 -22.89 -18.09
CA GLY A 96 -0.34 -23.68 -18.67
C GLY A 96 -0.54 -25.08 -18.09
N HIS A 97 0.43 -25.62 -17.35
CA HIS A 97 0.28 -26.85 -16.56
C HIS A 97 -0.11 -26.53 -15.11
N MET A 98 -1.31 -25.97 -14.94
CA MET A 98 -1.86 -25.61 -13.64
C MET A 98 -2.05 -26.86 -12.77
N LYS A 99 -1.41 -26.90 -11.60
CA LYS A 99 -1.55 -28.02 -10.66
C LYS A 99 -2.81 -27.88 -9.79
N THR A 100 -3.18 -26.64 -9.49
CA THR A 100 -4.39 -26.25 -8.76
C THR A 100 -4.95 -24.96 -9.40
N PRO A 101 -6.22 -24.61 -9.14
CA PRO A 101 -6.76 -23.31 -9.57
C PRO A 101 -6.01 -22.10 -9.00
N GLU A 102 -5.35 -22.25 -7.85
CA GLU A 102 -4.60 -21.19 -7.16
C GLU A 102 -3.11 -21.17 -7.50
N HIS A 103 -2.57 -22.22 -8.13
CA HIS A 103 -1.17 -22.32 -8.57
C HIS A 103 -0.64 -21.07 -9.29
N PRO A 104 -1.28 -20.52 -10.35
CA PRO A 104 -0.77 -19.31 -11.00
C PRO A 104 -0.78 -18.10 -10.06
N ASN A 105 -1.80 -17.99 -9.20
CA ASN A 105 -1.97 -16.86 -8.29
C ASN A 105 -0.84 -16.85 -7.26
N VAL A 106 -0.46 -18.03 -6.76
CA VAL A 106 0.67 -18.22 -5.84
C VAL A 106 1.98 -17.86 -6.53
N VAL A 107 2.21 -18.35 -7.75
CA VAL A 107 3.47 -18.12 -8.50
C VAL A 107 3.65 -16.64 -8.82
N ILE A 108 2.62 -16.01 -9.41
CA ILE A 108 2.64 -14.59 -9.83
C ILE A 108 2.81 -13.67 -8.61
N ALA A 109 2.02 -13.87 -7.54
CA ALA A 109 2.14 -13.03 -6.34
C ALA A 109 3.50 -13.20 -5.65
N SER A 110 4.02 -14.44 -5.59
CA SER A 110 5.35 -14.71 -5.02
C SER A 110 6.44 -14.03 -5.83
N ALA A 111 6.43 -14.13 -7.16
CA ALA A 111 7.43 -13.51 -8.03
C ALA A 111 7.43 -11.98 -7.91
N ALA A 112 6.24 -11.35 -7.94
CA ALA A 112 6.11 -9.90 -7.76
C ALA A 112 6.67 -9.43 -6.40
N LEU A 113 6.36 -10.15 -5.32
CA LEU A 113 6.90 -9.87 -3.98
C LEU A 113 8.41 -10.11 -3.88
N VAL A 114 8.93 -11.15 -4.52
CA VAL A 114 10.39 -11.44 -4.55
C VAL A 114 11.13 -10.28 -5.20
N ILE A 115 10.67 -9.81 -6.37
CA ILE A 115 11.28 -8.68 -7.07
C ILE A 115 11.22 -7.42 -6.19
N ALA A 116 10.04 -7.10 -5.63
CA ALA A 116 9.88 -5.92 -4.79
C ALA A 116 10.75 -5.97 -3.52
N CYS A 117 10.80 -7.12 -2.83
CA CYS A 117 11.62 -7.28 -1.64
C CYS A 117 13.10 -7.08 -1.95
N LYS A 118 13.61 -7.65 -3.07
CA LYS A 118 15.01 -7.50 -3.48
C LYS A 118 15.41 -6.04 -3.75
N ILE A 119 14.45 -5.19 -4.11
CA ILE A 119 14.68 -3.78 -4.44
C ILE A 119 14.57 -2.88 -3.20
N GLU A 120 13.53 -3.07 -2.39
CA GLU A 120 13.13 -2.10 -1.37
C GLU A 120 13.50 -2.51 0.07
N GLU A 121 13.60 -3.81 0.36
CA GLU A 121 13.90 -4.29 1.70
C GLU A 121 15.41 -4.31 1.96
N VAL A 122 15.83 -3.79 3.12
CA VAL A 122 17.25 -3.82 3.53
C VAL A 122 17.73 -5.26 3.75
N SER A 123 16.84 -6.11 4.27
CA SER A 123 17.07 -7.53 4.50
C SER A 123 15.88 -8.32 3.96
N PRO A 124 15.81 -8.55 2.64
CA PRO A 124 14.66 -9.20 2.02
C PRO A 124 14.45 -10.62 2.58
N PRO A 125 13.20 -11.04 2.83
CA PRO A 125 12.91 -12.43 3.14
C PRO A 125 13.38 -13.37 2.01
N SER A 126 13.72 -14.62 2.36
CA SER A 126 14.07 -15.60 1.33
C SER A 126 12.87 -15.91 0.43
N ILE A 127 13.13 -16.33 -0.82
CA ILE A 127 12.08 -16.78 -1.76
C ILE A 127 11.17 -17.84 -1.12
N GLN A 128 11.77 -18.74 -0.32
CA GLN A 128 11.02 -19.79 0.39
C GLN A 128 10.08 -19.21 1.46
N GLU A 129 10.52 -18.20 2.21
CA GLU A 129 9.66 -17.52 3.20
C GLU A 129 8.50 -16.78 2.53
N ILE A 130 8.76 -16.13 1.40
CA ILE A 130 7.72 -15.42 0.63
C ILE A 130 6.71 -16.43 0.10
N LEU A 131 7.17 -17.50 -0.56
CA LEU A 131 6.30 -18.56 -1.07
C LEU A 131 5.45 -19.18 0.03
N GLU A 132 6.04 -19.55 1.17
CA GLU A 132 5.30 -20.10 2.32
C GLU A 132 4.25 -19.13 2.85
N ALA A 133 4.52 -17.82 2.84
CA ALA A 133 3.56 -16.82 3.26
C ALA A 133 2.41 -16.66 2.25
N VAL A 134 2.72 -16.58 0.95
CA VAL A 134 1.71 -16.51 -0.11
C VAL A 134 0.78 -17.71 -0.08
N GLN A 135 1.33 -18.91 0.13
CA GLN A 135 0.53 -20.13 0.21
C GLN A 135 -0.37 -20.19 1.43
N ARG A 136 0.10 -19.67 2.57
CA ARG A 136 -0.71 -19.55 3.79
C ARG A 136 -1.94 -18.69 3.55
N GLU A 137 -1.75 -17.53 2.94
CA GLU A 137 -2.84 -16.61 2.59
C GLU A 137 -3.74 -17.17 1.48
N SER A 138 -3.26 -18.13 0.69
CA SER A 138 -4.06 -18.79 -0.36
C SER A 138 -4.94 -19.94 0.18
N GLY A 139 -4.78 -20.33 1.44
CA GLY A 139 -5.44 -21.53 1.99
C GLY A 139 -4.88 -22.85 1.46
N GLU A 140 -3.78 -22.84 0.70
CA GLU A 140 -3.12 -24.04 0.17
C GLU A 140 -2.18 -24.73 1.19
N ILE A 141 -2.22 -24.31 2.46
CA ILE A 141 -1.54 -25.00 3.55
C ILE A 141 -2.56 -25.89 4.27
N VAL A 142 -2.41 -27.21 4.09
CA VAL A 142 -3.08 -28.20 4.93
C VAL A 142 -2.37 -28.22 6.29
N ASP A 143 -3.00 -27.63 7.30
CA ASP A 143 -2.67 -27.98 8.68
C ASP A 143 -2.99 -29.47 8.86
N GLN A 144 -1.99 -30.31 9.15
CA GLN A 144 -2.31 -31.64 9.64
C GLN A 144 -3.12 -31.48 10.94
N PRO A 145 -4.23 -32.22 11.11
CA PRO A 145 -4.94 -32.23 12.37
C PRO A 145 -3.94 -32.63 13.45
N THR A 146 -3.84 -31.78 14.47
CA THR A 146 -3.07 -32.08 15.67
C THR A 146 -3.64 -33.36 16.27
N THR A 147 -3.02 -34.50 15.96
CA THR A 147 -3.36 -35.75 16.63
C THR A 147 -3.06 -35.53 18.10
N ARG A 148 -4.14 -35.51 18.91
CA ARG A 148 -4.09 -35.43 20.36
C ARG A 148 -2.96 -36.32 20.86
N LYS A 149 -1.95 -35.70 21.47
CA LYS A 149 -0.80 -36.38 22.10
C LYS A 149 -1.32 -37.44 23.08
N ARG A 150 -1.18 -38.72 22.73
CA ARG A 150 -1.00 -39.78 23.73
C ARG A 150 0.43 -39.69 24.22
N ALA A 151 0.60 -39.66 25.53
CA ALA A 151 1.90 -39.64 26.19
C ALA A 151 2.72 -40.88 25.79
N ALA A 152 3.89 -40.69 25.22
CA ALA A 152 4.92 -41.71 25.12
C ALA A 152 6.32 -41.09 25.08
N THR A 153 7.22 -41.82 25.70
CA THR A 153 8.52 -41.46 26.25
C THR A 153 9.67 -41.51 25.23
N SER A 154 10.69 -40.71 25.52
CA SER A 154 12.11 -40.85 25.12
C SER A 154 12.54 -40.55 23.65
N ARG A 155 13.45 -39.57 23.57
CA ARG A 155 14.62 -39.43 22.67
C ARG A 155 14.49 -39.96 21.24
N SER A 156 14.03 -39.08 20.34
CA SER A 156 14.61 -38.94 19.00
C SER A 156 14.41 -37.50 18.52
N LYS A 157 15.50 -36.75 18.28
CA LYS A 157 15.45 -35.47 17.55
C LYS A 157 15.21 -35.80 16.06
N LYS A 158 14.00 -36.21 15.71
CA LYS A 158 13.53 -36.12 14.32
C LYS A 158 13.22 -34.64 14.08
N GLN A 159 14.06 -33.97 13.29
CA GLN A 159 13.71 -32.69 12.68
C GLN A 159 12.32 -32.86 12.04
N ALA A 160 11.33 -32.15 12.57
CA ALA A 160 10.02 -32.06 11.93
C ALA A 160 10.26 -31.53 10.51
N LYS A 161 10.00 -32.36 9.49
CA LYS A 161 10.04 -31.92 8.09
C LYS A 161 9.08 -30.73 8.00
N LYS A 162 9.62 -29.55 7.69
CA LYS A 162 8.80 -28.37 7.41
C LYS A 162 7.84 -28.70 6.26
N PRO A 163 6.58 -28.24 6.31
CA PRO A 163 5.61 -28.52 5.28
C PRO A 163 6.18 -28.05 3.94
N HIS A 164 6.42 -28.99 3.03
CA HIS A 164 6.76 -28.65 1.66
C HIS A 164 5.45 -28.23 1.00
N SER A 165 5.46 -27.07 0.35
CA SER A 165 4.46 -26.67 -0.62
C SER A 165 4.04 -27.87 -1.46
N ILE A 166 2.74 -28.20 -1.48
CA ILE A 166 2.26 -29.41 -2.15
C ILE A 166 2.22 -29.21 -3.68
N TYR A 167 2.17 -27.96 -4.16
CA TYR A 167 1.89 -27.65 -5.57
C TYR A 167 2.88 -26.69 -6.24
N THR A 168 3.46 -25.70 -5.53
CA THR A 168 4.36 -24.71 -6.14
C THR A 168 5.80 -24.85 -5.66
N THR A 169 6.79 -24.85 -6.56
CA THR A 169 8.20 -24.94 -6.15
C THR A 169 8.90 -23.58 -6.14
N LYS A 170 10.02 -23.48 -5.41
CA LYS A 170 10.90 -22.31 -5.48
C LYS A 170 11.37 -22.05 -6.93
N ASP A 171 11.65 -23.11 -7.68
CA ASP A 171 12.15 -23.00 -9.06
C ASP A 171 11.09 -22.40 -9.99
N GLU A 172 9.81 -22.71 -9.78
CA GLU A 172 8.71 -22.07 -10.51
C GLU A 172 8.61 -20.57 -10.20
N VAL A 173 8.81 -20.18 -8.94
CA VAL A 173 8.85 -18.74 -8.56
C VAL A 173 10.05 -18.04 -9.19
N VAL A 174 11.20 -18.70 -9.28
CA VAL A 174 12.40 -18.14 -9.94
C VAL A 174 12.20 -18.00 -11.45
N ALA A 175 11.58 -18.99 -12.10
CA ALA A 175 11.27 -18.93 -13.51
C ALA A 175 10.25 -17.81 -13.82
N GLU A 176 9.23 -17.65 -12.98
CA GLU A 176 8.28 -16.54 -13.10
C GLU A 176 8.94 -15.18 -12.83
N GLU A 177 9.82 -15.08 -11.83
CA GLU A 177 10.61 -13.87 -11.59
C GLU A 177 11.38 -13.46 -12.86
N GLU A 178 12.07 -14.40 -13.52
CA GLU A 178 12.80 -14.13 -14.76
C GLU A 178 11.85 -13.67 -15.89
N ALA A 179 10.69 -14.32 -16.04
CA ALA A 179 9.68 -13.94 -17.02
C ALA A 179 9.14 -12.52 -16.78
N MET A 180 8.78 -12.20 -15.53
CA MET A 180 8.32 -10.87 -15.14
C MET A 180 9.37 -9.79 -15.42
N LEU A 181 10.64 -10.04 -15.10
CA LEU A 181 11.73 -9.09 -15.35
C LEU A 181 11.90 -8.78 -16.83
N LYS A 182 11.72 -9.77 -17.71
CA LYS A 182 11.73 -9.59 -19.17
C LYS A 182 10.51 -8.79 -19.63
N THR A 183 9.31 -9.12 -19.18
CA THR A 183 8.07 -8.39 -19.50
C THR A 183 8.12 -6.94 -19.03
N LEU A 184 8.74 -6.68 -17.88
CA LEU A 184 8.91 -5.33 -17.33
C LEU A 184 10.10 -4.58 -17.94
N GLU A 185 10.88 -5.21 -18.83
CA GLU A 185 12.10 -4.66 -19.43
C GLU A 185 13.09 -4.10 -18.40
N TRP A 186 13.18 -4.74 -17.22
CA TRP A 186 13.97 -4.27 -16.07
C TRP A 186 13.62 -2.87 -15.57
N LYS A 187 12.45 -2.34 -15.94
CA LYS A 187 11.93 -1.06 -15.47
C LYS A 187 11.23 -1.27 -14.13
N LEU A 188 12.01 -1.32 -13.06
CA LEU A 188 11.58 -1.76 -11.74
C LEU A 188 11.43 -0.64 -10.71
N TYR A 189 11.53 0.64 -11.08
CA TYR A 189 11.39 1.74 -10.13
C TYR A 189 10.26 2.71 -10.52
N PRO A 190 8.99 2.25 -10.57
CA PRO A 190 7.85 3.13 -10.81
C PRO A 190 7.72 4.17 -9.69
N ALA A 191 7.00 5.26 -9.96
CA ALA A 191 6.52 6.14 -8.90
C ALA A 191 5.20 5.57 -8.35
N THR A 192 5.21 5.07 -7.11
CA THR A 192 4.03 4.50 -6.44
C THR A 192 3.21 5.57 -5.71
N ALA A 193 1.95 5.28 -5.37
CA ALA A 193 1.14 6.23 -4.61
C ALA A 193 1.69 6.45 -3.19
N VAL A 194 2.24 5.41 -2.54
CA VAL A 194 2.86 5.55 -1.20
C VAL A 194 4.14 6.38 -1.24
N SER A 195 4.99 6.21 -2.24
CA SER A 195 6.18 7.05 -2.39
C SER A 195 5.84 8.52 -2.70
N TRP A 196 4.82 8.77 -3.53
CA TRP A 196 4.27 10.11 -3.73
C TRP A 196 3.69 10.69 -2.44
N LEU A 197 2.95 9.90 -1.65
CA LEU A 197 2.39 10.32 -0.37
C LEU A 197 3.51 10.75 0.59
N LEU A 198 4.55 9.92 0.74
CA LEU A 198 5.70 10.24 1.58
C LEU A 198 6.38 11.54 1.11
N MET A 199 6.66 11.66 -0.19
CA MET A 199 7.29 12.85 -0.75
C MET A 199 6.42 14.10 -0.57
N THR A 200 5.10 13.98 -0.72
CA THR A 200 4.17 15.09 -0.54
C THR A 200 4.14 15.55 0.92
N MET A 201 4.12 14.60 1.87
CA MET A 201 4.11 14.91 3.29
C MET A 201 5.40 15.62 3.75
N GLU A 202 6.55 15.24 3.19
CA GLU A 202 7.84 15.90 3.44
C GLU A 202 7.97 17.25 2.69
N GLY A 203 7.59 17.29 1.42
CA GLY A 203 7.77 18.43 0.52
C GLY A 203 6.87 19.61 0.85
N LEU A 204 5.60 19.37 1.24
CA LEU A 204 4.67 20.42 1.67
C LEU A 204 5.04 21.07 3.02
N GLY A 205 6.08 20.57 3.68
CA GLY A 205 6.55 21.12 4.95
C GLY A 205 5.53 21.03 6.07
N LEU A 206 4.51 20.17 5.93
CA LEU A 206 3.43 19.94 6.90
C LEU A 206 3.99 19.65 8.30
N TYR A 207 5.17 19.04 8.33
CA TYR A 207 5.87 18.68 9.56
C TYR A 207 7.32 19.20 9.62
N LYS A 208 7.72 20.16 8.76
CA LYS A 208 9.03 20.85 8.88
C LYS A 208 9.01 21.75 10.14
N ASP A 209 10.20 21.97 10.74
CA ASP A 209 10.44 22.62 12.04
C ASP A 209 9.59 23.88 12.31
N PRO A 210 9.10 24.10 13.54
CA PRO A 210 8.18 25.19 13.87
C PRO A 210 8.73 26.60 13.65
N VAL A 211 10.05 26.76 13.59
CA VAL A 211 10.71 28.05 13.32
C VAL A 211 10.42 28.58 11.91
N ARG A 212 9.94 27.72 10.98
CA ARG A 212 9.69 28.08 9.57
C ARG A 212 8.24 27.91 9.12
N LEU A 213 7.30 27.69 10.06
CA LEU A 213 5.86 27.52 9.78
C LEU A 213 5.18 28.72 9.13
N SER A 214 5.82 29.91 9.13
CA SER A 214 5.33 31.09 8.41
C SER A 214 5.33 30.96 6.89
N SER A 215 5.84 29.85 6.33
CA SER A 215 6.16 29.72 4.90
C SER A 215 5.49 28.54 4.19
N SER A 216 4.70 27.69 4.85
CA SER A 216 4.02 26.60 4.13
C SER A 216 2.76 27.13 3.43
N PRO A 217 2.70 27.14 2.09
CA PRO A 217 1.55 27.66 1.35
C PRO A 217 0.31 26.78 1.44
N CYS A 218 0.40 25.63 2.11
CA CYS A 218 -0.67 24.62 2.18
C CYS A 218 -1.45 24.62 3.50
N TYR A 219 -1.02 25.39 4.49
CA TYR A 219 -1.65 25.43 5.81
C TYR A 219 -2.37 26.77 6.03
N VAL A 220 -3.63 26.73 6.44
CA VAL A 220 -4.38 27.91 6.89
C VAL A 220 -4.54 27.79 8.41
N HIS A 221 -3.63 28.41 9.17
CA HIS A 221 -3.86 28.68 10.60
C HIS A 221 -3.51 30.12 10.94
N ASP A 222 -4.52 30.81 11.50
CA ASP A 222 -4.38 32.02 12.30
C ASP A 222 -3.77 31.64 13.66
N HIS A 223 -2.97 32.56 14.22
CA HIS A 223 -2.37 32.54 15.57
C HIS A 223 -0.92 32.06 15.67
N TYR A 224 -0.02 33.05 15.69
CA TYR A 224 1.37 32.94 16.12
C TYR A 224 1.45 33.08 17.64
N ASP A 225 1.77 31.99 18.34
CA ASP A 225 2.21 32.08 19.75
C ASP A 225 3.68 31.64 19.87
N HIS A 226 4.45 32.41 20.65
CA HIS A 226 5.85 32.14 20.98
C HIS A 226 5.95 30.94 21.95
N PHE A 227 6.51 29.81 21.52
CA PHE A 227 6.63 28.60 22.35
C PHE A 227 8.03 28.42 22.98
N ASP A 228 8.05 27.98 24.24
CA ASP A 228 9.26 27.62 25.02
C ASP A 228 9.84 26.24 24.62
N VAL A 229 11.14 26.00 24.82
CA VAL A 229 11.90 24.82 24.33
C VAL A 229 11.33 23.48 24.81
N LYS A 230 10.77 23.41 26.03
CA LYS A 230 10.10 22.20 26.53
C LYS A 230 8.72 21.98 25.91
N GLN A 231 8.01 23.05 25.56
CA GLN A 231 6.76 22.96 24.78
C GLN A 231 7.05 22.59 23.33
N LEU A 232 8.17 23.05 22.76
CA LEU A 232 8.65 22.68 21.42
C LEU A 232 8.98 21.17 21.32
N GLN A 233 9.56 20.56 22.35
CA GLN A 233 9.81 19.10 22.35
C GLN A 233 8.52 18.27 22.44
N HIS A 234 7.55 18.71 23.26
CA HIS A 234 6.28 18.00 23.39
C HIS A 234 5.42 18.13 22.13
N THR A 235 5.45 19.29 21.48
CA THR A 235 4.82 19.52 20.17
C THR A 235 5.50 18.73 19.06
N ASN A 236 6.83 18.57 19.06
CA ASN A 236 7.52 17.75 18.06
C ASN A 236 7.12 16.27 18.11
N HIS A 237 7.05 15.66 19.31
CA HIS A 237 6.61 14.27 19.42
C HIS A 237 5.13 14.08 19.03
N ALA A 238 4.26 15.02 19.42
CA ALA A 238 2.86 15.01 19.01
C ALA A 238 2.71 15.13 17.48
N ARG A 239 3.51 16.00 16.84
CA ARG A 239 3.54 16.16 15.38
C ARG A 239 4.09 14.95 14.65
N ASP A 240 5.11 14.29 15.18
CA ASP A 240 5.63 13.04 14.63
C ASP A 240 4.57 11.93 14.67
N MET A 241 3.82 11.85 15.78
CA MET A 241 2.72 10.90 15.93
C MET A 241 1.54 11.23 15.02
N GLU A 242 1.19 12.52 14.87
CA GLU A 242 0.20 12.98 13.91
C GLU A 242 0.60 12.65 12.47
N ARG A 243 1.84 12.95 12.08
CA ARG A 243 2.41 12.59 10.76
C ARG A 243 2.30 11.09 10.52
N ALA A 244 2.69 10.28 11.50
CA ALA A 244 2.60 8.82 11.41
C ALA A 244 1.15 8.35 11.24
N ASN A 245 0.20 8.95 11.97
CA ASN A 245 -1.21 8.62 11.87
C ASN A 245 -1.81 9.01 10.51
N VAL A 246 -1.52 10.22 10.01
CA VAL A 246 -1.97 10.69 8.69
C VAL A 246 -1.41 9.77 7.60
N PHE A 247 -0.11 9.47 7.64
CA PHE A 247 0.51 8.56 6.68
C PHE A 247 -0.14 7.18 6.73
N HIS A 248 -0.39 6.67 7.93
CA HIS A 248 -0.98 5.34 8.13
C HIS A 248 -2.40 5.25 7.55
N ILE A 249 -3.28 6.20 7.86
CA ILE A 249 -4.66 6.21 7.37
C ILE A 249 -4.70 6.47 5.86
N ALA A 250 -3.91 7.43 5.36
CA ALA A 250 -3.81 7.68 3.92
C ALA A 250 -3.30 6.45 3.17
N SER A 251 -2.30 5.75 3.72
CA SER A 251 -1.82 4.49 3.14
C SER A 251 -2.87 3.37 3.18
N ASN A 252 -3.67 3.26 4.25
CA ASN A 252 -4.78 2.30 4.29
C ASN A 252 -5.82 2.59 3.20
N LEU A 253 -6.12 3.87 2.97
CA LEU A 253 -7.02 4.29 1.91
C LEU A 253 -6.46 3.95 0.53
N LEU A 254 -5.16 4.17 0.32
CA LEU A 254 -4.46 3.76 -0.90
C LEU A 254 -4.51 2.23 -1.08
N ASP A 255 -4.21 1.45 -0.05
CA ASP A 255 -4.23 -0.02 -0.12
C ASP A 255 -5.61 -0.56 -0.53
N VAL A 256 -6.67 -0.03 0.08
CA VAL A 256 -8.05 -0.42 -0.25
C VAL A 256 -8.40 -0.01 -1.67
N SER A 257 -8.03 1.20 -2.08
CA SER A 257 -8.29 1.69 -3.44
C SER A 257 -7.60 0.85 -4.52
N LEU A 258 -6.46 0.21 -4.21
CA LEU A 258 -5.78 -0.69 -5.15
C LEU A 258 -6.59 -1.95 -5.47
N LEU A 259 -7.59 -2.32 -4.66
CA LEU A 259 -8.48 -3.44 -4.97
C LEU A 259 -9.35 -3.15 -6.20
N ASP A 260 -9.76 -1.90 -6.38
CA ASP A 260 -10.54 -1.49 -7.55
C ASP A 260 -9.60 -1.08 -8.70
N ALA A 261 -9.70 -1.78 -9.83
CA ALA A 261 -8.92 -1.44 -11.04
C ALA A 261 -9.22 -0.05 -11.61
N ASN A 262 -10.34 0.58 -11.23
CA ASN A 262 -10.63 1.97 -11.59
C ASN A 262 -9.59 2.96 -11.03
N CYS A 263 -8.80 2.57 -10.01
CA CYS A 263 -7.67 3.36 -9.54
C CYS A 263 -6.65 3.67 -10.65
N LEU A 264 -6.60 2.84 -11.70
CA LEU A 264 -5.67 2.96 -12.83
C LEU A 264 -6.01 4.12 -13.78
N HIS A 265 -7.21 4.71 -13.66
CA HIS A 265 -7.56 5.95 -14.36
C HIS A 265 -6.88 7.18 -13.77
N PHE A 266 -6.35 7.08 -12.55
CA PHE A 266 -5.65 8.15 -11.86
C PHE A 266 -4.14 7.89 -11.84
N LEU A 267 -3.36 8.97 -11.87
CA LEU A 267 -1.93 8.86 -11.68
C LEU A 267 -1.63 8.56 -10.19
N PRO A 268 -0.57 7.79 -9.87
CA PRO A 268 -0.14 7.55 -8.50
C PRO A 268 -0.05 8.81 -7.61
N SER A 269 0.37 9.95 -8.16
CA SER A 269 0.44 11.26 -7.51
C SER A 269 -0.95 11.86 -7.25
N MET A 270 -1.91 11.66 -8.15
CA MET A 270 -3.31 12.06 -7.94
C MET A 270 -3.92 11.24 -6.80
N MET A 271 -3.66 9.93 -6.77
CA MET A 271 -4.10 9.03 -5.70
C MET A 271 -3.53 9.44 -4.35
N ALA A 272 -2.21 9.72 -4.30
CA ALA A 272 -1.54 10.20 -3.10
C ALA A 272 -2.09 11.54 -2.61
N ALA A 273 -2.28 12.49 -3.52
CA ALA A 273 -2.86 13.80 -3.22
C ALA A 273 -4.28 13.68 -2.67
N ALA A 274 -5.13 12.87 -3.32
CA ALA A 274 -6.50 12.67 -2.91
C ALA A 274 -6.59 12.00 -1.54
N ALA A 275 -5.78 10.96 -1.29
CA ALA A 275 -5.73 10.29 0.00
C ALA A 275 -5.24 11.24 1.12
N LEU A 276 -4.21 12.04 0.85
CA LEU A 276 -3.72 13.03 1.80
C LEU A 276 -4.76 14.11 2.08
N PHE A 277 -5.40 14.65 1.05
CA PHE A 277 -6.41 15.70 1.18
C PHE A 277 -7.61 15.27 2.03
N LEU A 278 -8.04 14.01 1.92
CA LEU A 278 -9.17 13.47 2.70
C LEU A 278 -8.81 13.21 4.17
N VAL A 279 -7.55 12.89 4.46
CA VAL A 279 -7.10 12.46 5.80
C VAL A 279 -6.48 13.61 6.58
N ALA A 280 -5.83 14.56 5.91
CA ALA A 280 -5.12 15.66 6.54
C ALA A 280 -5.98 16.94 6.52
N PRO A 281 -6.48 17.41 7.68
CA PRO A 281 -7.30 18.61 7.75
C PRO A 281 -6.51 19.87 7.34
N GLY A 282 -7.22 20.87 6.82
CA GLY A 282 -6.66 22.21 6.56
C GLY A 282 -5.83 22.36 5.28
N HIS A 283 -5.68 21.31 4.48
CA HIS A 283 -4.95 21.36 3.22
C HIS A 283 -5.76 22.05 2.14
N ASN A 284 -5.12 23.01 1.46
CA ASN A 284 -5.69 23.60 0.26
C ASN A 284 -5.43 22.69 -0.96
N LEU A 285 -6.50 22.19 -1.58
CA LEU A 285 -6.43 21.33 -2.78
C LEU A 285 -5.61 21.96 -3.91
N TYR A 286 -5.76 23.27 -4.15
CA TYR A 286 -5.03 23.97 -5.20
C TYR A 286 -3.54 24.07 -4.89
N ALA A 287 -3.18 24.30 -3.63
CA ALA A 287 -1.78 24.35 -3.21
C ALA A 287 -1.11 22.96 -3.34
N LEU A 288 -1.81 21.91 -2.91
CA LEU A 288 -1.39 20.53 -3.07
C LEU A 288 -1.23 20.14 -4.54
N ALA A 289 -2.22 20.44 -5.38
CA ALA A 289 -2.17 20.18 -6.81
C ALA A 289 -1.04 20.96 -7.49
N HIS A 290 -0.86 22.23 -7.12
CA HIS A 290 0.22 23.06 -7.64
C HIS A 290 1.60 22.48 -7.30
N PHE A 291 1.83 22.09 -6.04
CA PHE A 291 3.08 21.45 -5.62
C PHE A 291 3.39 20.19 -6.43
N LEU A 292 2.37 19.37 -6.71
CA LEU A 292 2.52 18.12 -7.46
C LEU A 292 2.51 18.30 -8.99
N HIS A 293 2.44 19.54 -9.48
CA HIS A 293 2.27 19.85 -10.90
C HIS A 293 1.06 19.13 -11.54
N LEU A 294 -0.03 19.09 -10.78
CA LEU A 294 -1.34 18.52 -11.15
C LEU A 294 -2.36 19.64 -11.40
N LYS A 295 -3.41 19.30 -12.15
CA LYS A 295 -4.63 20.11 -12.21
C LYS A 295 -5.48 19.81 -10.98
N ALA A 296 -5.99 20.83 -10.32
CA ALA A 296 -6.81 20.66 -9.12
C ALA A 296 -8.10 19.90 -9.43
N GLU A 297 -8.65 20.06 -10.63
CA GLU A 297 -9.83 19.37 -11.11
C GLU A 297 -9.60 17.85 -11.22
N ASP A 298 -8.46 17.44 -11.77
CA ASP A 298 -8.11 16.02 -11.90
C ASP A 298 -7.92 15.38 -10.50
N VAL A 299 -7.37 16.14 -9.54
CA VAL A 299 -7.25 15.68 -8.15
C VAL A 299 -8.63 15.58 -7.50
N TRP A 300 -9.53 16.54 -7.75
CA TRP A 300 -10.89 16.52 -7.23
C TRP A 300 -11.70 15.31 -7.73
N ASP A 301 -11.56 14.96 -9.01
CA ASP A 301 -12.19 13.76 -9.57
C ASP A 301 -11.70 12.50 -8.83
N CYS A 302 -10.40 12.45 -8.51
CA CYS A 302 -9.80 11.37 -7.71
C CYS A 302 -10.30 11.36 -6.26
N VAL A 303 -10.41 12.53 -5.61
CA VAL A 303 -10.99 12.69 -4.27
C VAL A 303 -12.42 12.15 -4.24
N THR A 304 -13.22 12.52 -5.23
CA THR A 304 -14.63 12.14 -5.33
C THR A 304 -14.79 10.64 -5.51
N TRP A 305 -13.86 9.99 -6.22
CA TRP A 305 -13.85 8.54 -6.38
C TRP A 305 -13.31 7.80 -5.15
N ILE A 306 -12.20 8.24 -4.55
CA ILE A 306 -11.53 7.49 -3.47
C ILE A 306 -12.26 7.60 -2.12
N GLN A 307 -13.02 8.68 -1.88
CA GLN A 307 -13.74 8.90 -0.62
C GLN A 307 -14.71 7.76 -0.24
N GLN A 308 -15.23 7.02 -1.22
CA GLN A 308 -16.15 5.90 -0.97
C GLN A 308 -15.51 4.77 -0.16
N TYR A 309 -14.17 4.69 -0.15
CA TYR A 309 -13.41 3.68 0.58
C TYR A 309 -13.01 4.10 2.00
N LEU A 310 -13.30 5.35 2.41
CA LEU A 310 -12.99 5.85 3.75
C LEU A 310 -13.50 4.96 4.90
N PRO A 311 -14.71 4.35 4.83
CA PRO A 311 -15.19 3.46 5.90
C PRO A 311 -14.26 2.27 6.17
N PHE A 312 -13.52 1.81 5.16
CA PHE A 312 -12.57 0.70 5.32
C PHE A 312 -11.20 1.18 5.84
N ALA A 313 -10.79 2.40 5.49
CA ALA A 313 -9.46 2.94 5.80
C ALA A 313 -9.34 3.55 7.21
N ALA A 314 -10.43 4.15 7.72
CA ALA A 314 -10.44 4.85 9.01
C ALA A 314 -10.61 3.91 10.21
N SER A 315 -10.96 2.65 9.98
CA SER A 315 -11.08 1.64 11.04
C SER A 315 -9.70 1.21 11.56
N ALA A 316 -9.63 0.78 12.82
CA ALA A 316 -8.39 0.27 13.40
C ALA A 316 -7.98 -1.03 12.70
N VAL A 317 -6.90 -1.00 11.91
CA VAL A 317 -6.40 -2.15 11.16
C VAL A 317 -5.25 -2.83 11.92
N PRO A 318 -5.36 -4.12 12.28
CA PRO A 318 -4.30 -4.82 12.97
C PRO A 318 -3.17 -5.25 12.02
N PHE A 319 -2.00 -5.50 12.59
CA PHE A 319 -0.97 -6.31 11.94
C PHE A 319 -1.37 -7.78 11.90
N ALA A 320 -0.92 -8.51 10.88
CA ALA A 320 -1.09 -9.96 10.83
C ALA A 320 -0.39 -10.64 12.03
N ALA A 321 -1.04 -11.66 12.62
CA ALA A 321 -0.49 -12.39 13.76
C ALA A 321 0.88 -13.03 13.46
N ALA A 322 1.08 -13.47 12.21
CA ALA A 322 2.35 -14.04 11.74
C ALA A 322 3.52 -13.03 11.77
N ALA A 323 3.23 -11.72 11.77
CA ALA A 323 4.22 -10.65 11.75
C ALA A 323 4.86 -10.40 13.13
N ALA A 324 4.28 -10.93 14.21
CA ALA A 324 4.63 -10.54 15.59
C ALA A 324 6.13 -10.66 15.90
N THR A 325 6.81 -11.70 15.41
CA THR A 325 8.25 -11.89 15.65
C THR A 325 9.12 -10.95 14.83
N LYS A 326 8.71 -10.63 13.60
CA LYS A 326 9.42 -9.70 12.71
C LYS A 326 9.24 -8.25 13.16
N LEU A 327 8.04 -7.88 13.60
CA LEU A 327 7.73 -6.54 14.13
C LEU A 327 8.53 -6.19 15.39
N LYS A 328 8.96 -7.17 16.21
CA LYS A 328 9.87 -6.92 17.34
C LYS A 328 11.23 -6.36 16.90
N LYS A 329 11.65 -6.63 15.65
CA LYS A 329 12.91 -6.14 15.08
C LYS A 329 12.78 -4.77 14.41
N VAL A 330 11.55 -4.29 14.19
CA VAL A 330 11.29 -2.98 13.58
C VAL A 330 11.34 -1.90 14.66
N PRO A 331 12.16 -0.85 14.50
CA PRO A 331 12.18 0.30 15.41
C PRO A 331 10.78 0.90 15.57
N ALA A 332 10.44 1.36 16.77
CA ALA A 332 9.10 1.91 17.05
C ALA A 332 8.72 3.07 16.10
N VAL A 333 9.70 3.91 15.77
CA VAL A 333 9.55 5.06 14.87
C VAL A 333 9.24 4.67 13.43
N ASP A 334 9.56 3.45 12.99
CA ASP A 334 9.36 3.01 11.60
C ASP A 334 8.09 2.16 11.42
N LYS A 335 7.43 1.78 12.51
CA LYS A 335 6.27 0.86 12.48
C LYS A 335 5.09 1.40 11.68
N TYR A 336 4.95 2.72 11.56
CA TYR A 336 3.87 3.35 10.77
C TYR A 336 3.98 3.03 9.27
N ALA A 337 5.21 2.77 8.79
CA ALA A 337 5.51 2.46 7.39
C ALA A 337 5.42 0.96 7.06
N VAL A 338 5.19 0.10 8.05
CA VAL A 338 5.00 -1.34 7.86
C VAL A 338 3.59 -1.64 7.39
N GLN A 339 3.46 -2.59 6.47
CA GLN A 339 2.18 -3.03 5.93
C GLN A 339 1.28 -3.66 7.00
N VAL A 340 -0.01 -3.32 6.96
CA VAL A 340 -1.09 -3.90 7.78
C VAL A 340 -2.11 -4.63 6.91
N VAL A 341 -3.05 -5.34 7.54
CA VAL A 341 -4.10 -6.10 6.85
C VAL A 341 -5.26 -5.17 6.40
N SER A 342 -4.92 -4.07 5.73
CA SER A 342 -5.84 -2.96 5.38
C SER A 342 -6.93 -3.37 4.40
N THR A 343 -6.68 -4.37 3.55
CA THR A 343 -7.61 -4.75 2.49
C THR A 343 -8.64 -5.80 2.89
N ALA A 344 -8.52 -6.46 4.04
CA ALA A 344 -9.37 -7.62 4.37
C ALA A 344 -10.86 -7.30 4.42
N ALA A 345 -11.26 -6.26 5.16
CA ALA A 345 -12.66 -5.87 5.27
C ALA A 345 -13.24 -5.43 3.91
N ALA A 346 -12.49 -4.60 3.19
CA ALA A 346 -12.88 -4.09 1.88
C ALA A 346 -13.01 -5.21 0.83
N TYR A 347 -12.04 -6.11 0.75
CA TYR A 347 -12.03 -7.20 -0.21
C TYR A 347 -13.25 -8.12 -0.02
N HIS A 348 -13.63 -8.42 1.22
CA HIS A 348 -14.86 -9.16 1.49
C HIS A 348 -16.12 -8.36 1.13
N ALA A 349 -16.18 -7.07 1.43
CA ALA A 349 -17.35 -6.26 1.06
C ALA A 349 -17.53 -6.16 -0.47
N MET A 350 -16.44 -5.98 -1.22
CA MET A 350 -16.47 -5.80 -2.68
C MET A 350 -16.71 -7.10 -3.45
N THR A 351 -16.31 -8.26 -2.93
CA THR A 351 -16.48 -9.56 -3.62
C THR A 351 -17.88 -10.14 -3.51
N TYR A 352 -18.70 -9.67 -2.56
CA TYR A 352 -20.08 -10.14 -2.35
C TYR A 352 -21.17 -9.24 -2.96
N VAL A 353 -20.80 -8.11 -3.55
CA VAL A 353 -21.75 -7.24 -4.25
C VAL A 353 -21.59 -7.49 -5.76
N PRO A 354 -22.50 -8.26 -6.40
CA PRO A 354 -22.49 -8.39 -7.85
C PRO A 354 -23.06 -7.09 -8.41
N GLU A 355 -22.23 -6.08 -8.64
CA GLU A 355 -22.69 -4.85 -9.26
C GLU A 355 -22.29 -4.75 -10.73
N LYS A 356 -23.23 -4.15 -11.47
CA LYS A 356 -23.24 -3.91 -12.92
C LYS A 356 -21.86 -3.46 -13.42
N PRO A 357 -21.53 -3.73 -14.70
CA PRO A 357 -20.32 -3.18 -15.30
C PRO A 357 -20.26 -1.67 -15.00
N SER A 358 -19.29 -1.26 -14.19
CA SER A 358 -19.06 0.15 -13.91
C SER A 358 -18.56 0.76 -15.21
N HIS A 359 -19.44 1.36 -15.99
CA HIS A 359 -19.00 2.46 -16.81
C HIS A 359 -18.49 3.50 -15.82
N TYR A 360 -17.18 3.72 -15.80
CA TYR A 360 -16.62 4.89 -15.13
C TYR A 360 -17.16 6.11 -15.87
N GLU A 361 -18.33 6.57 -15.46
CA GLU A 361 -18.85 7.89 -15.79
C GLU A 361 -18.24 8.82 -14.75
N LEU A 362 -17.55 9.87 -15.22
CA LEU A 362 -17.11 10.95 -14.35
C LEU A 362 -18.34 11.42 -13.57
N PRO A 363 -18.30 11.45 -12.22
CA PRO A 363 -19.46 11.90 -11.44
C PRO A 363 -19.85 13.30 -11.91
N GLU A 364 -21.16 13.52 -12.12
CA GLU A 364 -21.68 14.88 -12.33
C GLU A 364 -21.20 15.76 -11.17
N ARG A 365 -20.68 16.95 -11.50
CA ARG A 365 -20.01 17.85 -10.55
C ARG A 365 -21.02 18.51 -9.61
N ASP A 366 -21.61 17.74 -8.73
CA ASP A 366 -22.34 18.27 -7.59
C ASP A 366 -21.33 18.67 -6.51
N VAL A 367 -21.39 19.93 -6.10
CA VAL A 367 -20.54 20.49 -5.03
C VAL A 367 -20.98 19.86 -3.70
N VAL A 368 -20.44 18.68 -3.38
CA VAL A 368 -20.60 18.07 -2.06
C VAL A 368 -19.66 18.78 -1.09
N LEU A 369 -20.21 19.71 -0.31
CA LEU A 369 -19.58 20.23 0.90
C LEU A 369 -19.53 19.08 1.92
N LEU A 370 -18.42 18.34 1.96
CA LEU A 370 -18.17 17.35 3.00
C LEU A 370 -17.91 18.06 4.33
N PRO A 371 -18.50 17.59 5.45
CA PRO A 371 -18.09 18.05 6.77
C PRO A 371 -16.64 17.58 7.05
N PRO A 372 -15.81 18.39 7.73
CA PRO A 372 -14.44 18.01 8.06
C PRO A 372 -14.42 16.78 8.98
N LEU A 373 -13.81 15.69 8.51
CA LEU A 373 -13.76 14.38 9.18
C LEU A 373 -12.97 14.35 10.50
N TYR A 374 -12.43 15.47 10.98
CA TYR A 374 -11.83 15.57 12.31
C TYR A 374 -12.82 15.20 13.43
N GLN A 375 -14.12 15.22 13.17
CA GLN A 375 -15.14 14.76 14.12
C GLN A 375 -15.30 13.23 14.19
N CYS A 376 -14.79 12.47 13.22
CA CYS A 376 -14.87 11.01 13.22
C CYS A 376 -13.63 10.32 13.80
N CYS A 377 -12.50 11.03 13.90
CA CYS A 377 -11.26 10.52 14.49
C CYS A 377 -11.05 10.92 15.95
N ALA A 378 -11.95 11.74 16.52
CA ALA A 378 -11.89 12.19 17.91
C ALA A 378 -12.63 11.21 18.83
N ASP A 379 -12.13 9.99 18.98
CA ASP A 379 -12.33 9.29 20.25
C ASP A 379 -11.11 9.60 21.16
N PRO A 380 -11.27 10.40 22.22
CA PRO A 380 -10.17 10.72 23.14
C PRO A 380 -9.58 9.50 23.85
N ALA A 381 -10.16 8.30 23.67
CA ALA A 381 -9.60 7.04 24.18
C ALA A 381 -8.38 6.52 23.41
N PHE A 382 -8.04 7.08 22.23
CA PHE A 382 -6.84 6.71 21.46
C PHE A 382 -5.56 7.37 22.00
N ASN A 383 -5.26 7.15 23.29
CA ASN A 383 -3.95 7.44 23.85
C ASN A 383 -3.04 6.20 23.68
N TYR A 384 -1.95 6.34 22.93
CA TYR A 384 -0.80 5.44 22.98
C TYR A 384 -0.03 5.61 24.31
N HIS A 385 -0.71 5.54 25.45
CA HIS A 385 -0.09 5.35 26.75
C HIS A 385 -0.92 4.36 27.56
N THR A 386 -0.31 3.18 27.70
CA THR A 386 -0.51 2.23 28.80
C THR A 386 -0.94 2.89 30.11
N THR A 387 -2.15 2.57 30.55
CA THR A 387 -2.47 2.44 31.97
C THR A 387 -3.11 1.07 32.21
N ALA A 388 -2.39 0.28 33.01
CA ALA A 388 -2.71 -1.01 33.64
C ALA A 388 -4.15 -1.10 34.20
N ALA A 389 -4.80 -2.25 34.36
CA ALA A 389 -4.49 -3.66 34.14
C ALA A 389 -5.81 -4.44 34.11
N ALA A 390 -5.97 -5.34 33.14
CA ALA A 390 -6.71 -6.58 33.35
C ALA A 390 -5.93 -7.69 32.64
N SER A 391 -5.47 -8.63 33.45
CA SER A 391 -4.52 -9.69 33.15
C SER A 391 -4.89 -10.57 31.95
N ALA A 392 -4.11 -10.48 30.87
CA ALA A 392 -3.74 -11.59 30.00
C ALA A 392 -2.46 -11.20 29.25
N GLY A 393 -1.34 -11.77 29.67
CA GLY A 393 0.02 -11.29 29.36
C GLY A 393 0.38 -11.32 27.87
N TYR A 394 0.57 -10.13 27.32
CA TYR A 394 1.44 -9.87 26.17
C TYR A 394 2.74 -9.23 26.68
N PHE A 395 3.86 -9.78 26.22
CA PHE A 395 5.26 -9.42 26.50
C PHE A 395 5.83 -9.77 27.88
N SER A 396 6.19 -11.05 28.03
CA SER A 396 7.63 -11.40 28.10
C SER A 396 8.12 -11.82 26.72
#